data_AF-A0A0G1NGV1-F1
#
_entry.id   AF-A0A0G1NGV1-F1
#
_cell.length_a   1.000
_cell.length_b   1.000
_cell.length_c   1.000
_cell.angle_alpha   90.00
_cell.angle_beta   90.00
_cell.angle_gamma   90.00
#
_symmetry.space_group_name_H-M   'P 1'
#
loop_
_entity.id
_entity.type
_entity.pdbx_description
1 polymer ?
#
loop_
_entity_poly.entity_id
_entity_poly.type
_entity_poly.pdbx_seq_one_letter_code
_entity_poly.pdbx_strand_id
1 'polypeptide(L)'
;MQIHNKLTNTRGFVSSYDDALRFRDMITPKAEEHARILTFWKKHGTAATKEAFGVSRPTLFRWQAALRKGEGRLETLRPQSTAPRSKRQRVIPQPVADLIIKERSYEKIGKEKLAVLLKEDSLGDYSPSTVGRMLADMKKQGKLQNPVRYSLSGKTGRMIERKPRTTPTPLMPPSMPPIS
;
A
#
# COMPACT_ATOMS: atom_id res chain seq x y z
N MET A 1 13.81 36.37 -6.45
CA MET A 1 14.89 35.42 -6.78
C MET A 1 14.45 34.60 -7.98
N GLN A 2 15.05 34.82 -9.16
CA GLN A 2 14.84 33.95 -10.32
C GLN A 2 15.79 32.76 -10.20
N ILE A 3 15.24 31.56 -10.09
CA ILE A 3 16.03 30.32 -10.07
C ILE A 3 16.46 30.04 -11.51
N HIS A 4 17.70 30.35 -11.85
CA HIS A 4 18.27 30.05 -13.16
C HIS A 4 18.84 28.63 -13.17
N ASN A 5 18.25 27.75 -13.98
CA ASN A 5 18.73 26.38 -14.16
C ASN A 5 19.86 26.36 -15.21
N LYS A 6 21.09 26.09 -14.75
CA LYS A 6 22.33 26.06 -15.56
C LYS A 6 22.36 24.96 -16.64
N LEU A 7 21.39 24.05 -16.65
CA LEU A 7 21.34 22.85 -17.50
C LEU A 7 20.24 22.94 -18.58
N THR A 8 19.65 24.12 -18.78
CA THR A 8 18.49 24.34 -19.66
C THR A 8 18.74 24.08 -21.15
N ASN A 9 20.00 24.07 -21.60
CA ASN A 9 20.37 23.88 -23.01
C ASN A 9 21.18 22.60 -23.31
N THR A 10 21.40 21.73 -22.33
CA THR A 10 22.06 20.44 -22.57
C THR A 10 21.04 19.40 -23.03
N ARG A 11 21.01 19.16 -24.35
CA ARG A 11 20.15 18.16 -24.97
C ARG A 11 20.45 16.78 -24.36
N GLY A 12 19.43 16.13 -23.80
CA GLY A 12 19.55 14.79 -23.21
C GLY A 12 19.93 14.76 -21.73
N PHE A 13 20.25 15.89 -21.07
CA PHE A 13 20.58 15.89 -19.63
C PHE A 13 19.42 15.35 -18.77
N VAL A 14 18.19 15.76 -19.07
CA VAL A 14 16.98 15.25 -18.38
C VAL A 14 16.83 13.75 -18.61
N SER A 15 17.10 13.25 -19.83
CA SER A 15 17.05 11.81 -20.13
C SER A 15 18.08 11.03 -19.34
N SER A 16 19.34 11.49 -19.33
CA SER A 16 20.43 10.84 -18.59
C SER A 16 20.19 10.88 -17.09
N TYR A 17 19.64 11.97 -16.57
CA TYR A 17 19.27 12.10 -15.16
C TYR A 17 18.12 11.16 -14.78
N ASP A 18 17.08 11.12 -15.59
CA ASP A 18 15.96 10.18 -15.45
C ASP A 18 16.46 8.72 -15.50
N ASP A 19 17.33 8.39 -16.44
CA ASP A 19 17.90 7.05 -16.57
C ASP A 19 18.76 6.71 -15.34
N ALA A 20 19.59 7.63 -14.86
CA ALA A 20 20.37 7.44 -13.64
C ALA A 20 19.49 7.22 -12.39
N LEU A 21 18.39 7.97 -12.26
CA LEU A 21 17.40 7.76 -11.19
C LEU A 21 16.72 6.39 -11.33
N ARG A 22 16.37 5.97 -12.55
CA ARG A 22 15.77 4.64 -12.80
C ARG A 22 16.73 3.52 -12.42
N PHE A 23 17.98 3.60 -12.85
CA PHE A 23 19.02 2.62 -12.52
C PHE A 23 19.26 2.51 -11.01
N ARG A 24 19.21 3.65 -10.30
CA ARG A 24 19.43 3.70 -8.85
C ARG A 24 18.25 3.17 -8.04
N ASP A 25 17.04 3.56 -8.38
CA ASP A 25 15.88 3.41 -7.48
C ASP A 25 14.87 2.36 -7.94
N MET A 26 14.86 1.99 -9.23
CA MET A 26 13.76 1.20 -9.82
C MET A 26 14.15 -0.23 -10.19
N ILE A 27 15.43 -0.50 -10.46
CA ILE A 27 15.93 -1.85 -10.72
C ILE A 27 15.88 -2.70 -9.46
N THR A 28 14.90 -3.60 -9.42
CA THR A 28 14.81 -4.60 -8.36
C THR A 28 15.78 -5.76 -8.63
N PRO A 29 16.39 -6.39 -7.60
CA PRO A 29 17.27 -7.54 -7.76
C PRO A 29 16.65 -8.69 -8.58
N LYS A 30 15.32 -8.89 -8.45
CA LYS A 30 14.58 -9.88 -9.23
C LYS A 30 14.51 -9.56 -10.72
N ALA A 31 14.46 -8.29 -11.10
CA ALA A 31 14.47 -7.89 -12.50
C ALA A 31 15.83 -8.18 -13.15
N GLU A 32 16.92 -7.98 -12.41
CA GLU A 32 18.27 -8.38 -12.86
C GLU A 32 18.38 -9.90 -13.02
N GLU A 33 17.86 -10.67 -12.05
CA GLU A 33 17.85 -12.12 -12.11
C GLU A 33 17.11 -12.63 -13.37
N HIS A 34 15.91 -12.10 -13.63
CA HIS A 34 15.17 -12.43 -14.84
C HIS A 34 15.93 -12.06 -16.12
N ALA A 35 16.65 -10.94 -16.13
CA ALA A 35 17.48 -10.53 -17.26
C ALA A 35 18.66 -11.50 -17.47
N ARG A 36 19.33 -11.94 -16.40
CA ARG A 36 20.41 -12.95 -16.46
C ARG A 36 19.88 -14.29 -16.98
N ILE A 37 18.70 -14.71 -16.55
CA ILE A 37 18.06 -15.95 -17.03
C ILE A 37 17.72 -15.84 -18.51
N LEU A 38 17.21 -14.68 -18.97
CA LEU A 38 16.93 -14.46 -20.38
C LEU A 38 18.19 -14.49 -21.26
N THR A 39 19.31 -13.91 -20.78
CA THR A 39 20.57 -13.97 -21.54
C THR A 39 21.15 -15.39 -21.57
N PHE A 40 21.05 -16.14 -20.47
CA PHE A 40 21.41 -17.56 -20.43
C PHE A 40 20.55 -18.38 -21.40
N TRP A 41 19.23 -18.15 -21.40
CA TRP A 41 18.29 -18.83 -22.28
C TRP A 41 18.59 -18.59 -23.76
N LYS A 42 18.95 -17.35 -24.12
CA LYS A 42 19.34 -17.01 -25.49
C LYS A 42 20.59 -17.76 -25.96
N LYS A 43 21.49 -18.12 -25.04
CA LYS A 43 22.74 -18.84 -25.33
C LYS A 43 22.58 -20.36 -25.32
N HIS A 44 21.86 -20.91 -24.34
CA HIS A 44 21.86 -22.36 -24.07
C HIS A 44 20.51 -23.06 -24.35
N GLY A 45 19.46 -22.30 -24.66
CA GLY A 45 18.14 -22.85 -24.98
C GLY A 45 17.33 -23.30 -23.76
N THR A 46 16.14 -23.85 -24.03
CA THR A 46 15.11 -24.07 -23.00
C THR A 46 15.42 -25.20 -22.03
N ALA A 47 16.07 -26.28 -22.48
CA ALA A 47 16.37 -27.44 -21.65
C ALA A 47 17.36 -27.08 -20.53
N ALA A 48 18.50 -26.49 -20.91
CA ALA A 48 19.52 -26.02 -19.97
C ALA A 48 18.97 -24.96 -19.00
N THR A 49 18.11 -24.05 -19.46
CA THR A 49 17.54 -23.00 -18.59
C THR A 49 16.59 -23.58 -17.55
N LYS A 50 15.80 -24.59 -17.94
CA LYS A 50 14.90 -25.28 -17.03
C LYS A 50 15.69 -26.07 -15.98
N GLU A 51 16.80 -26.69 -16.36
CA GLU A 51 17.68 -27.43 -15.46
C GLU A 51 18.41 -26.50 -14.48
N ALA A 52 18.98 -25.39 -14.97
CA ALA A 52 19.76 -24.47 -14.14
C ALA A 52 18.91 -23.58 -13.20
N PHE A 53 17.73 -23.13 -13.66
CA PHE A 53 16.94 -22.11 -12.96
C PHE A 53 15.51 -22.54 -12.60
N GLY A 54 15.07 -23.73 -13.03
CA GLY A 54 13.69 -24.21 -12.79
C GLY A 54 12.60 -23.43 -13.51
N VAL A 55 12.95 -22.49 -14.39
CA VAL A 55 11.99 -21.61 -15.06
C VAL A 55 11.35 -22.30 -16.27
N SER A 56 10.02 -22.25 -16.35
CA SER A 56 9.27 -22.84 -17.45
C SER A 56 9.43 -22.04 -18.76
N ARG A 57 9.39 -22.73 -19.91
CA ARG A 57 9.40 -22.10 -21.24
C ARG A 57 8.34 -20.99 -21.38
N PRO A 58 7.06 -21.19 -20.99
CA PRO A 58 6.06 -20.11 -21.02
C PRO A 58 6.44 -18.85 -20.24
N THR A 59 7.10 -19.00 -19.08
CA THR A 59 7.57 -17.87 -18.27
C THR A 59 8.62 -17.05 -19.02
N LEU A 60 9.58 -17.70 -19.67
CA LEU A 60 10.63 -17.05 -20.47
C LEU A 60 10.04 -16.23 -21.63
N PHE A 61 9.07 -16.80 -22.35
CA PHE A 61 8.37 -16.08 -23.42
C PHE A 61 7.56 -14.88 -22.90
N ARG A 62 6.93 -14.98 -21.73
CA ARG A 62 6.24 -13.85 -21.08
C ARG A 62 7.21 -12.72 -20.75
N TRP A 63 8.38 -13.03 -20.21
CA TRP A 63 9.42 -12.03 -19.93
C TRP A 63 9.99 -11.42 -21.21
N GLN A 64 10.24 -12.22 -22.25
CA GLN A 64 10.67 -11.71 -23.55
C GLN A 64 9.63 -10.76 -24.17
N ALA A 65 8.35 -11.10 -24.09
CA ALA A 65 7.26 -10.23 -24.57
C ALA A 65 7.18 -8.93 -23.76
N ALA A 66 7.34 -8.99 -22.44
CA ALA A 66 7.40 -7.81 -21.57
C ALA A 66 8.56 -6.88 -21.96
N LEU A 67 9.75 -7.44 -22.21
CA LEU A 67 10.93 -6.69 -22.62
C LEU A 67 10.77 -6.02 -24.00
N ARG A 68 10.13 -6.71 -24.96
CA ARG A 68 9.80 -6.13 -26.27
C ARG A 68 8.80 -4.98 -26.15
N LYS A 69 7.77 -5.13 -25.32
CA LYS A 69 6.78 -4.08 -25.05
C LYS A 69 7.40 -2.89 -24.31
N GLY A 70 8.41 -3.16 -23.48
CA GLY A 70 9.16 -2.16 -22.71
C GLY A 70 10.33 -1.51 -23.43
N GLU A 71 10.49 -1.71 -24.74
CA GLU A 71 11.61 -1.16 -25.52
C GLU A 71 13.00 -1.52 -24.94
N GLY A 72 13.14 -2.71 -24.33
CA GLY A 72 14.41 -3.16 -23.74
C GLY A 72 14.67 -2.69 -22.30
N ARG A 73 13.72 -2.00 -21.66
CA ARG A 73 13.87 -1.54 -20.26
C ARG A 73 13.75 -2.69 -19.26
N LEU A 74 14.75 -2.84 -18.40
CA LEU A 74 14.82 -3.90 -17.37
C LEU A 74 13.66 -3.83 -16.36
N GLU A 75 13.09 -2.65 -16.15
CA GLU A 75 11.92 -2.44 -15.27
C GLU A 75 10.73 -3.31 -15.61
N THR A 76 10.58 -3.65 -16.89
CA THR A 76 9.47 -4.49 -17.36
C THR A 76 9.58 -5.94 -16.89
N LEU A 77 10.78 -6.38 -16.49
CA LEU A 77 11.04 -7.70 -15.93
C LEU A 77 10.73 -7.78 -14.43
N ARG A 78 10.37 -6.66 -13.79
CA ARG A 78 9.97 -6.66 -12.38
C ARG A 78 8.72 -7.52 -12.19
N PRO A 79 8.72 -8.44 -11.21
CA PRO A 79 7.53 -9.23 -10.90
C PRO A 79 6.38 -8.31 -10.49
N GLN A 80 5.26 -8.48 -11.16
CA GLN A 80 4.03 -7.77 -10.84
C GLN A 80 3.38 -8.38 -9.59
N SER A 81 2.51 -7.59 -8.94
CA SER A 81 1.75 -8.08 -7.79
C SER A 81 0.91 -9.30 -8.17
N THR A 82 1.07 -10.39 -7.42
CA THR A 82 0.21 -11.59 -7.53
C THR A 82 -1.14 -11.39 -6.82
N ALA A 83 -1.34 -10.24 -6.17
CA ALA A 83 -2.60 -9.98 -5.48
C ALA A 83 -3.76 -9.94 -6.49
N PRO A 84 -4.93 -10.50 -6.14
CA PRO A 84 -6.10 -10.45 -7.01
C PRO A 84 -6.48 -9.00 -7.29
N ARG A 85 -6.89 -8.73 -8.54
CA ARG A 85 -7.31 -7.39 -9.00
C ARG A 85 -8.49 -6.86 -8.19
N SER A 86 -9.46 -7.72 -7.91
CA SER A 86 -10.59 -7.42 -7.02
C SER A 86 -10.40 -8.17 -5.71
N LYS A 87 -10.24 -7.43 -4.62
CA LYS A 87 -10.27 -7.98 -3.27
C LYS A 87 -11.69 -7.87 -2.76
N ARG A 88 -12.23 -8.96 -2.19
CA ARG A 88 -13.55 -8.95 -1.57
C ARG A 88 -13.61 -7.85 -0.51
N GLN A 89 -14.57 -6.94 -0.66
CA GLN A 89 -14.88 -5.93 0.35
C GLN A 89 -16.05 -6.41 1.20
N ARG A 90 -16.02 -6.09 2.48
CA ARG A 90 -17.15 -6.35 3.37
C ARG A 90 -18.21 -5.29 3.12
N VAL A 91 -19.42 -5.74 2.82
CA VAL A 91 -20.60 -4.88 2.72
C VAL A 91 -21.27 -4.87 4.09
N ILE A 92 -21.41 -3.68 4.66
CA ILE A 92 -22.14 -3.48 5.92
C ILE A 92 -23.56 -3.07 5.50
N PRO A 93 -24.60 -3.80 5.91
CA PRO A 93 -25.97 -3.39 5.64
C PRO A 93 -26.22 -1.99 6.20
N GLN A 94 -26.94 -1.16 5.44
CA GLN A 94 -27.26 0.20 5.85
C GLN A 94 -27.92 0.30 7.25
N PRO A 95 -28.94 -0.52 7.61
CA PRO A 95 -29.57 -0.40 8.93
C PRO A 95 -28.59 -0.68 10.09
N VAL A 96 -27.65 -1.61 9.89
CA VAL A 96 -26.60 -1.92 10.87
C VAL A 96 -25.66 -0.72 11.03
N ALA A 97 -25.28 -0.08 9.92
CA ALA A 97 -24.43 1.11 9.97
C ALA A 97 -25.13 2.28 10.67
N ASP A 98 -26.41 2.49 10.40
CA ASP A 98 -27.20 3.58 10.98
C ASP A 98 -27.38 3.41 12.49
N LEU A 99 -27.67 2.19 12.96
CA LEU A 99 -27.71 1.89 14.39
C LEU A 99 -26.36 2.17 15.04
N ILE A 100 -25.26 1.67 14.46
CA ILE A 100 -23.91 1.88 15.01
C ILE A 100 -23.57 3.38 15.08
N ILE A 101 -23.96 4.17 14.08
CA ILE A 101 -23.73 5.63 14.07
C ILE A 101 -24.56 6.31 15.15
N LYS A 102 -25.85 5.96 15.25
CA LYS A 102 -26.77 6.50 16.26
C LYS A 102 -26.26 6.22 17.66
N GLU A 103 -25.96 4.96 17.97
CA GLU A 103 -25.46 4.54 19.29
C GLU A 103 -24.12 5.20 19.63
N ARG A 104 -23.22 5.33 18.66
CA ARG A 104 -21.91 5.98 18.88
C ARG A 104 -21.96 7.51 18.90
N SER A 105 -23.09 8.12 18.59
CA SER A 105 -23.27 9.57 18.71
C SER A 105 -23.42 9.99 20.18
N TYR A 106 -24.04 9.15 21.00
CA TYR A 106 -24.19 9.36 22.44
C TYR A 106 -22.94 8.95 23.23
N GLU A 107 -22.49 7.69 23.09
CA GLU A 107 -21.33 7.16 23.83
C GLU A 107 -20.45 6.27 22.94
N LYS A 108 -19.14 6.19 23.21
CA LYS A 108 -18.22 5.29 22.48
C LYS A 108 -18.38 3.82 22.91
N ILE A 109 -19.53 3.26 22.61
CA ILE A 109 -19.89 1.88 22.93
C ILE A 109 -18.93 0.90 22.23
N GLY A 110 -18.53 -0.13 22.98
CA GLY A 110 -17.64 -1.19 22.52
C GLY A 110 -18.33 -2.22 21.63
N LYS A 111 -17.52 -3.02 20.92
CA LYS A 111 -17.99 -4.06 19.99
C LYS A 111 -18.89 -5.12 20.64
N GLU A 112 -18.69 -5.43 21.92
CA GLU A 112 -19.46 -6.45 22.66
C GLU A 112 -20.91 -5.98 22.86
N LYS A 113 -21.09 -4.77 23.39
CA LYS A 113 -22.42 -4.18 23.60
C LYS A 113 -23.16 -3.95 22.27
N LEU A 114 -22.45 -3.48 21.24
CA LEU A 114 -23.06 -3.29 19.91
C LEU A 114 -23.53 -4.61 19.29
N ALA A 115 -22.84 -5.73 19.54
CA ALA A 115 -23.30 -7.04 19.06
C ALA A 115 -24.63 -7.46 19.72
N VAL A 116 -24.80 -7.18 21.01
CA VAL A 116 -26.05 -7.43 21.74
C VAL A 116 -27.17 -6.54 21.19
N LEU A 117 -26.94 -5.23 21.05
CA LEU A 117 -27.95 -4.29 20.53
C LEU A 117 -28.40 -4.64 19.09
N LEU A 118 -27.47 -5.01 18.22
CA LEU A 118 -27.80 -5.42 16.84
C LEU A 118 -28.68 -6.69 16.80
N LYS A 119 -28.50 -7.57 17.79
CA LYS A 119 -29.31 -8.78 17.94
C LYS A 119 -30.68 -8.47 18.52
N GLU A 120 -30.76 -7.60 19.53
CA GLU A 120 -32.01 -7.15 20.14
C GLU A 120 -32.91 -6.42 19.12
N ASP A 121 -32.34 -5.53 18.30
CA ASP A 121 -33.06 -4.81 17.24
C ASP A 121 -33.34 -5.67 15.99
N SER A 122 -33.05 -6.98 16.02
CA SER A 122 -33.29 -7.93 14.92
C SER A 122 -32.61 -7.54 13.58
N LEU A 123 -31.54 -6.74 13.62
CA LEU A 123 -30.78 -6.30 12.44
C LEU A 123 -29.73 -7.32 11.97
N GLY A 124 -29.38 -8.27 12.85
CA GLY A 124 -28.57 -9.44 12.52
C GLY A 124 -27.77 -9.97 13.70
N ASP A 125 -27.53 -11.28 13.72
CA ASP A 125 -26.68 -11.92 14.73
C ASP A 125 -25.21 -11.87 14.29
N TYR A 126 -24.51 -10.80 14.70
CA TYR A 126 -23.10 -10.60 14.40
C TYR A 126 -22.23 -10.86 15.62
N SER A 127 -21.20 -11.67 15.45
CA SER A 127 -20.20 -11.85 16.51
C SER A 127 -19.46 -10.55 16.83
N PRO A 128 -18.98 -10.36 18.08
CA PRO A 128 -18.26 -9.15 18.48
C PRO A 128 -17.02 -8.86 17.61
N SER A 129 -16.36 -9.89 17.09
CA SER A 129 -15.24 -9.74 16.16
C SER A 129 -15.67 -9.18 14.80
N THR A 130 -16.87 -9.53 14.33
CA THR A 130 -17.45 -9.02 13.10
C THR A 130 -17.85 -7.56 13.26
N VAL A 131 -18.51 -7.21 14.36
CA VAL A 131 -18.83 -5.82 14.70
C VAL A 131 -17.55 -4.98 14.86
N GLY A 132 -16.52 -5.51 15.52
CA GLY A 132 -15.23 -4.83 15.64
C GLY A 132 -14.57 -4.56 14.28
N ARG A 133 -14.71 -5.49 13.33
CA ARG A 133 -14.23 -5.32 11.95
C ARG A 133 -15.04 -4.27 11.19
N MET A 134 -16.36 -4.27 11.33
CA MET A 134 -17.24 -3.23 10.78
C MET A 134 -16.88 -1.84 11.32
N LEU A 135 -16.66 -1.71 12.63
CA LEU A 135 -16.23 -0.45 13.26
C LEU A 135 -14.89 0.04 12.71
N ALA A 136 -13.92 -0.86 12.51
CA ALA A 136 -12.62 -0.50 11.93
C ALA A 136 -12.78 0.01 10.50
N ASP A 137 -13.63 -0.63 9.70
CA ASP A 137 -13.91 -0.23 8.32
C ASP A 137 -14.66 1.12 8.28
N MET A 138 -15.68 1.32 9.13
CA MET A 138 -16.41 2.60 9.25
C MET A 138 -15.51 3.75 9.74
N LYS A 139 -14.57 3.48 10.65
CA LYS A 139 -13.58 4.46 11.10
C LYS A 139 -12.63 4.87 9.97
N LYS A 140 -12.17 3.91 9.16
CA LYS A 140 -11.35 4.19 7.98
C LYS A 140 -12.10 5.01 6.92
N GLN A 141 -13.40 4.79 6.79
CA GLN A 141 -14.29 5.56 5.90
C GLN A 141 -14.65 6.95 6.45
N GLY A 142 -14.28 7.28 7.70
CA GLY A 142 -14.63 8.57 8.32
C GLY A 142 -16.12 8.73 8.67
N LYS A 143 -16.90 7.63 8.68
CA LYS A 143 -18.35 7.67 8.94
C LYS A 143 -18.72 7.83 10.43
N LEU A 144 -17.78 7.54 11.32
CA LEU A 144 -18.00 7.67 12.76
C LEU A 144 -17.57 9.05 13.25
N GLN A 145 -18.43 9.69 14.05
CA GLN A 145 -18.08 10.94 14.72
C GLN A 145 -16.88 10.71 15.65
N ASN A 146 -15.86 11.55 15.53
CA ASN A 146 -14.71 11.54 16.41
C ASN A 146 -14.73 12.80 17.27
N PRO A 147 -15.35 12.77 18.47
CA PRO A 147 -15.44 13.95 19.31
C PRO A 147 -14.05 14.44 19.69
N VAL A 148 -13.79 15.69 19.34
CA VAL A 148 -12.57 16.42 19.65
C VAL A 148 -12.59 16.76 21.14
N ARG A 149 -11.49 16.49 21.85
CA ARG A 149 -11.35 16.88 23.26
C ARG A 149 -10.89 18.33 23.32
N TYR A 150 -11.69 19.20 23.92
CA TYR A 150 -11.26 20.57 24.21
C TYR A 150 -10.68 20.67 25.63
N SER A 151 -9.78 21.62 25.84
CA SER A 151 -9.31 22.03 27.17
C SER A 151 -9.34 23.54 27.29
N LEU A 152 -9.70 24.05 28.46
CA LEU A 152 -9.73 25.48 28.73
C LEU A 152 -8.31 26.00 28.96
N SER A 153 -7.92 27.08 28.26
CA SER A 153 -6.70 27.83 28.56
C SER A 153 -6.91 28.66 29.82
N GLY A 154 -6.22 28.35 30.92
CA GLY A 154 -6.33 29.12 32.17
C GLY A 154 -5.91 30.59 32.05
N LYS A 155 -5.06 30.94 31.07
CA LYS A 155 -4.60 32.33 30.85
C LYS A 155 -5.54 33.17 30.01
N THR A 156 -6.27 32.55 29.07
CA THR A 156 -7.00 33.26 28.00
C THR A 156 -8.48 32.94 27.96
N GLY A 157 -8.95 31.94 28.72
CA GLY A 157 -10.34 31.46 28.68
C GLY A 157 -10.76 30.79 27.37
N ARG A 158 -9.85 30.65 26.40
CA ARG A 158 -10.13 30.02 25.10
C ARG A 158 -10.17 28.50 25.21
N MET A 159 -11.08 27.86 24.49
CA MET A 159 -11.08 26.41 24.30
C MET A 159 -10.01 26.01 23.28
N ILE A 160 -9.05 25.19 23.71
CA ILE A 160 -7.99 24.66 22.86
C ILE A 160 -8.30 23.20 22.57
N GLU A 161 -8.34 22.85 21.28
CA GLU A 161 -8.41 21.46 20.84
C GLU A 161 -7.16 20.69 21.25
N ARG A 162 -7.35 19.60 22.00
CA ARG A 162 -6.29 18.64 22.34
C ARG A 162 -6.15 17.63 21.22
N LYS A 163 -5.11 17.81 20.40
CA LYS A 163 -4.69 16.78 19.45
C LYS A 163 -4.23 15.53 20.22
N PRO A 164 -4.61 14.31 19.78
CA PRO A 164 -4.10 13.09 20.38
C PRO A 164 -2.58 13.06 20.28
N ARG A 165 -1.91 12.59 21.34
CA ARG A 165 -0.46 12.39 21.32
C ARG A 165 -0.12 11.37 20.22
N THR A 166 0.53 11.82 19.17
CA THR A 166 1.12 10.93 18.16
C THR A 166 2.42 10.38 18.73
N THR A 167 2.52 9.06 18.90
CA THR A 167 3.81 8.41 19.07
C THR A 167 4.58 8.60 17.77
N PRO A 168 5.81 9.14 17.78
CA PRO A 168 6.62 9.20 16.57
C PRO A 168 6.80 7.78 16.04
N THR A 169 6.55 7.60 14.74
CA THR A 169 6.84 6.35 14.05
C THR A 169 8.30 6.00 14.31
N PRO A 170 8.63 4.80 14.81
CA PRO A 170 10.03 4.42 15.00
C PRO A 170 10.73 4.56 13.65
N LEU A 171 11.80 5.35 13.62
CA LEU A 171 12.65 5.48 12.44
C LEU A 171 13.07 4.07 12.04
N MET A 172 12.71 3.61 10.84
CA MET A 172 13.26 2.36 10.33
C MET A 172 14.78 2.49 10.38
N PRO A 173 15.49 1.51 10.97
CA PRO A 173 16.94 1.55 10.92
C PRO A 173 17.36 1.60 9.44
N PRO A 174 18.40 2.37 9.10
CA PRO A 174 18.92 2.40 7.73
C PRO A 174 19.18 0.96 7.29
N SER A 175 18.76 0.62 6.07
CA SER A 175 18.99 -0.70 5.50
C SER A 175 20.49 -1.02 5.59
N MET A 176 20.83 -2.08 6.33
CA MET A 176 22.22 -2.54 6.39
C MET A 176 22.70 -2.83 4.96
N PRO A 177 23.90 -2.33 4.57
CA PRO A 177 24.46 -2.66 3.27
C PRO A 177 24.65 -4.19 3.17
N PRO A 178 24.51 -4.76 1.97
CA PRO A 178 24.70 -6.19 1.77
C PRO A 178 26.12 -6.57 2.21
N ILE A 179 26.21 -7.61 3.04
CA ILE A 179 27.48 -8.20 3.47
C ILE A 179 28.12 -8.82 2.22
N SER A 180 29.32 -8.33 1.87
CA SER A 180 30.16 -8.82 0.77
C SER A 180 30.64 -10.25 0.98
#